data_AF-A0A9X2LHG8-F1
#
_entry.id   AF-A0A9X2LHG8-F1
#
_cell.length_a   1.000
_cell.length_b   1.000
_cell.length_c   1.000
_cell.angle_alpha   90.00
_cell.angle_beta   90.00
_cell.angle_gamma   90.00
#
_symmetry.space_group_name_H-M   'P 1'
#
loop_
_entity.id
_entity.type
_entity.pdbx_description
1 polymer ?
#
loop_
_entity_poly.entity_id
_entity_poly.type
_entity_poly.pdbx_seq_one_letter_code
_entity_poly.pdbx_strand_id
1 'polypeptide(L)'
;MKMSSRLAMGLGAGVLVAGGVLTGATASAGTAGTASTAGGSVVDAPNLANGQDVVRQSTSAVQLSTAGGAHTTVISESVPAGSWVLSANATLVSWGPSDYTRCMLYTGNTNIGGASTVVGNPGPGSAGTGTFVTTVSVHGAFTSTSPATISLRCGHDQDRAAGAAPYVDPQATLWAHRSEGLGQAKR
;
A
#
# COMPACT_ATOMS: atom_id res chain seq x y z
N MET A 1 -41.67 -37.34 26.04
CA MET A 1 -41.53 -38.63 25.33
C MET A 1 -40.31 -38.55 24.42
N LYS A 2 -39.36 -39.46 24.62
CA LYS A 2 -38.17 -39.64 23.78
C LYS A 2 -38.60 -40.28 22.45
N MET A 3 -38.09 -39.77 21.33
CA MET A 3 -37.84 -40.59 20.15
C MET A 3 -36.47 -40.23 19.59
N SER A 4 -35.53 -41.14 19.82
CA SER A 4 -34.27 -41.26 19.11
C SER A 4 -34.54 -41.91 17.76
N SER A 5 -33.84 -41.49 16.71
CA SER A 5 -33.49 -42.42 15.63
C SER A 5 -32.12 -42.06 15.06
N ARG A 6 -31.22 -43.05 15.10
CA ARG A 6 -29.91 -43.12 14.46
C ARG A 6 -30.05 -44.03 13.25
N LEU A 7 -29.36 -43.71 12.16
CA LEU A 7 -28.80 -44.54 11.07
C LEU A 7 -28.76 -43.67 9.78
N ALA A 8 -27.80 -43.74 8.87
CA ALA A 8 -26.69 -44.66 8.68
C ALA A 8 -25.53 -43.98 7.92
N MET A 9 -24.36 -44.53 8.24
CA MET A 9 -23.07 -44.51 7.58
C MET A 9 -23.16 -44.71 6.04
N GLY A 10 -22.57 -43.79 5.29
CA GLY A 10 -22.22 -43.98 3.88
C GLY A 10 -20.73 -43.73 3.71
N LEU A 11 -19.92 -44.78 3.77
CA LEU A 11 -18.53 -44.75 3.29
C LEU A 11 -18.56 -44.68 1.76
N GLY A 12 -18.28 -43.50 1.22
CA GLY A 12 -17.91 -43.30 -0.18
C GLY A 12 -16.40 -43.19 -0.28
N ALA A 13 -15.77 -44.17 -0.91
CA ALA A 13 -14.36 -44.19 -1.25
C ALA A 13 -14.04 -43.27 -2.45
N GLY A 14 -12.84 -42.68 -2.44
CA GLY A 14 -12.24 -41.95 -3.56
C GLY A 14 -12.64 -40.46 -3.58
N VAL A 15 -11.74 -39.50 -3.48
CA VAL A 15 -10.50 -39.35 -4.25
C VAL A 15 -9.45 -38.64 -3.36
N LEU A 16 -8.21 -39.14 -3.37
CA LEU A 16 -7.05 -38.41 -2.90
C LEU A 16 -6.93 -37.10 -3.69
N VAL A 17 -7.24 -35.96 -3.08
CA VAL A 17 -6.71 -34.69 -3.57
C VAL A 17 -5.29 -34.61 -3.05
N ALA A 18 -4.35 -34.95 -3.92
CA ALA A 18 -2.93 -34.85 -3.69
C ALA A 18 -2.60 -33.48 -3.07
N GLY A 19 -1.91 -33.50 -1.94
CA GLY A 19 -1.29 -32.32 -1.36
C GLY A 19 -0.40 -31.70 -2.42
N GLY A 20 -0.79 -30.52 -2.89
CA GLY A 20 0.10 -29.64 -3.62
C GLY A 20 1.20 -29.23 -2.66
N VAL A 21 2.33 -29.94 -2.72
CA VAL A 21 3.58 -29.42 -2.20
C VAL A 21 3.81 -28.13 -2.96
N LEU A 22 3.60 -27.00 -2.29
CA LEU A 22 4.18 -25.73 -2.71
C LEU A 22 5.68 -25.96 -2.74
N THR A 23 6.21 -26.28 -3.91
CA THR A 23 7.63 -26.09 -4.21
C THR A 23 7.88 -24.60 -4.06
N GLY A 24 8.30 -24.19 -2.86
CA GLY A 24 8.94 -22.92 -2.67
C GLY A 24 10.04 -22.84 -3.72
N ALA A 25 9.90 -21.91 -4.66
CA ALA A 25 10.98 -21.58 -5.56
C ALA A 25 12.07 -20.97 -4.69
N THR A 26 12.99 -21.81 -4.19
CA THR A 26 14.28 -21.35 -3.70
C THR A 26 14.93 -20.67 -4.90
N ALA A 27 15.07 -19.35 -4.83
CA ALA A 27 15.88 -18.62 -5.78
C ALA A 27 17.29 -19.24 -5.73
N SER A 28 17.62 -20.05 -6.72
CA SER A 28 18.96 -20.59 -6.89
C SER A 28 19.88 -19.41 -7.13
N ALA A 29 20.81 -19.17 -6.21
CA ALA A 29 21.93 -18.27 -6.44
C ALA A 29 22.68 -18.78 -7.68
N GLY A 30 22.43 -18.15 -8.82
CA GLY A 30 23.12 -18.47 -10.06
C GLY A 30 24.61 -18.21 -9.85
N THR A 31 25.42 -19.25 -10.03
CA THR A 31 26.86 -19.14 -10.21
C THR A 31 27.16 -18.10 -11.29
N ALA A 32 28.04 -17.15 -10.97
CA ALA A 32 28.47 -16.07 -11.86
C ALA A 32 29.08 -16.63 -13.15
N GLY A 33 28.28 -16.73 -14.20
CA GLY A 33 28.74 -16.95 -15.56
C GLY A 33 29.08 -15.61 -16.19
N THR A 34 30.35 -15.43 -16.57
CA THR A 34 30.82 -14.32 -17.41
C THR A 34 30.11 -14.35 -18.77
N ALA A 35 29.16 -13.45 -18.96
CA ALA A 35 28.60 -13.12 -20.27
C ALA A 35 28.87 -11.64 -20.59
N SER A 36 29.84 -11.42 -21.47
CA SER A 36 30.08 -10.14 -22.14
C SER A 36 29.29 -10.15 -23.44
N THR A 37 28.30 -9.27 -23.59
CA THR A 37 28.17 -8.27 -24.68
C THR A 37 26.77 -7.63 -24.71
N ALA A 38 26.79 -6.29 -24.68
CA ALA A 38 25.79 -5.35 -25.23
C ALA A 38 24.30 -5.59 -24.92
N GLY A 39 23.84 -4.99 -23.82
CA GLY A 39 22.43 -4.95 -23.42
C GLY A 39 22.23 -5.38 -21.97
N GLY A 40 23.11 -4.96 -21.07
CA GLY A 40 23.03 -5.34 -19.65
C GLY A 40 21.70 -4.89 -19.06
N SER A 41 20.97 -5.84 -18.46
CA SER A 41 19.86 -5.52 -17.57
C SER A 41 20.32 -4.44 -16.60
N VAL A 42 19.62 -3.30 -16.57
CA VAL A 42 19.89 -2.19 -15.64
C VAL A 42 19.56 -2.56 -14.19
N VAL A 43 19.02 -3.78 -13.98
CA VAL A 43 18.68 -4.31 -12.67
C VAL A 43 19.95 -4.95 -12.10
N ASP A 44 20.53 -4.28 -11.10
CA ASP A 44 21.64 -4.82 -10.30
C ASP A 44 21.23 -6.17 -9.70
N ALA A 45 22.21 -7.05 -9.45
CA ALA A 45 21.93 -8.35 -8.83
C ALA A 45 21.22 -8.14 -7.47
N PRO A 46 20.27 -9.00 -7.08
CA PRO A 46 19.56 -8.85 -5.82
C PRO A 46 20.54 -8.93 -4.64
N ASN A 47 20.91 -7.77 -4.08
CA ASN A 47 21.73 -7.71 -2.88
C ASN A 47 20.83 -7.58 -1.66
N LEU A 48 20.37 -8.73 -1.17
CA LEU A 48 19.54 -8.84 0.03
C LEU A 48 20.36 -8.86 1.34
N ALA A 49 21.66 -8.55 1.30
CA ALA A 49 22.53 -8.66 2.47
C ALA A 49 22.04 -7.82 3.68
N ASN A 50 21.34 -6.71 3.43
CA ASN A 50 20.80 -5.81 4.46
C ASN A 50 19.32 -5.43 4.26
N GLY A 51 18.53 -6.28 3.58
CA GLY A 51 17.11 -6.02 3.32
C GLY A 51 16.34 -5.77 4.61
N GLN A 52 15.70 -4.60 4.72
CA GLN A 52 14.86 -4.24 5.85
C GLN A 52 13.48 -3.87 5.34
N ASP A 53 12.46 -4.56 5.84
CA ASP A 53 11.06 -4.22 5.59
C ASP A 53 10.46 -3.58 6.84
N VAL A 54 9.75 -2.48 6.64
CA VAL A 54 8.95 -1.83 7.67
C VAL A 54 7.52 -1.79 7.20
N VAL A 55 6.62 -2.33 8.02
CA VAL A 55 5.18 -2.36 7.74
C VAL A 55 4.45 -1.67 8.87
N ARG A 56 3.62 -0.70 8.53
CA ARG A 56 2.70 -0.04 9.45
C ARG A 56 1.29 -0.08 8.92
N GLN A 57 0.34 -0.16 9.84
CA GLN A 57 -1.07 -0.21 9.54
C GLN A 57 -1.84 0.67 10.53
N SER A 58 -2.80 1.46 10.05
CA SER A 58 -3.69 2.22 10.93
C SER A 58 -4.68 1.28 11.62
N THR A 59 -4.99 1.54 12.88
CA THR A 59 -5.95 0.73 13.66
C THR A 59 -7.30 1.41 13.81
N SER A 60 -7.38 2.71 13.51
CA SER A 60 -8.59 3.52 13.59
C SER A 60 -8.79 4.30 12.29
N ALA A 61 -10.02 4.74 12.06
CA ALA A 61 -10.32 5.68 10.99
C ALA A 61 -9.57 7.00 11.26
N VAL A 62 -9.13 7.65 10.18
CA VAL A 62 -8.48 8.96 10.23
C VAL A 62 -9.36 9.97 9.52
N GLN A 63 -9.94 10.89 10.29
CA GLN A 63 -10.72 11.99 9.75
C GLN A 63 -9.79 12.94 8.98
N LEU A 64 -10.10 13.24 7.72
CA LEU A 64 -9.36 14.25 6.97
C LEU A 64 -9.78 15.65 7.42
N SER A 65 -8.88 16.62 7.23
CA SER A 65 -9.15 18.05 7.39
C SER A 65 -10.45 18.46 6.73
N THR A 66 -11.20 19.38 7.33
CA THR A 66 -12.37 19.99 6.68
C THR A 66 -11.97 21.02 5.62
N ALA A 67 -10.76 21.60 5.72
CA ALA A 67 -10.26 22.54 4.74
C ALA A 67 -9.76 21.83 3.47
N GLY A 68 -10.20 22.28 2.31
CA GLY A 68 -9.74 21.86 1.00
C GLY A 68 -8.26 22.18 0.79
N GLY A 69 -7.56 21.32 0.05
CA GLY A 69 -6.11 21.38 -0.18
C GLY A 69 -5.24 20.98 1.01
N ALA A 70 -5.82 20.86 2.22
CA ALA A 70 -5.08 20.48 3.42
C ALA A 70 -4.92 18.96 3.53
N HIS A 71 -3.68 18.50 3.68
CA HIS A 71 -3.36 17.09 3.84
C HIS A 71 -3.27 16.71 5.31
N THR A 72 -3.94 15.61 5.68
CA THR A 72 -3.89 14.99 7.00
C THR A 72 -2.97 13.79 6.97
N THR A 73 -2.12 13.64 7.98
CA THR A 73 -1.25 12.45 8.12
C THR A 73 -2.11 11.27 8.54
N VAL A 74 -2.12 10.22 7.72
CA VAL A 74 -2.86 8.98 7.97
C VAL A 74 -1.99 8.01 8.76
N ILE A 75 -0.77 7.79 8.29
CA ILE A 75 0.24 6.93 8.92
C ILE A 75 1.60 7.58 8.71
N SER A 76 2.47 7.48 9.71
CA SER A 76 3.88 7.85 9.61
C SER A 76 4.78 6.80 10.24
N GLU A 77 6.04 6.80 9.80
CA GLU A 77 7.07 5.94 10.36
C GLU A 77 8.46 6.57 10.24
N SER A 78 9.32 6.33 11.24
CA SER A 78 10.72 6.72 11.14
C SER A 78 11.57 5.55 10.62
N VAL A 79 12.35 5.80 9.58
CA VAL A 79 13.26 4.83 8.98
C VAL A 79 14.71 5.31 9.11
N PRO A 80 15.69 4.40 9.29
CA PRO A 80 17.10 4.76 9.26
C PRO A 80 17.55 5.35 7.91
N ALA A 81 18.75 5.94 7.90
CA ALA A 81 19.43 6.35 6.68
C ALA A 81 19.55 5.18 5.69
N GLY A 82 19.36 5.47 4.41
CA GLY A 82 19.39 4.49 3.33
C GLY A 82 18.52 4.90 2.15
N SER A 83 18.44 3.99 1.16
CA SER A 83 17.50 4.11 0.06
C SER A 83 16.28 3.24 0.33
N TRP A 84 15.10 3.73 0.00
CA TRP A 84 13.83 3.12 0.34
C TRP A 84 12.88 3.17 -0.83
N VAL A 85 12.18 2.06 -1.07
CA VAL A 85 11.01 1.97 -1.94
C VAL A 85 9.78 1.82 -1.05
N LEU A 86 8.72 2.55 -1.37
CA LEU A 86 7.54 2.67 -0.54
C LEU A 86 6.31 2.24 -1.33
N SER A 87 5.39 1.61 -0.62
CA SER A 87 4.04 1.33 -1.07
C SER A 87 3.08 1.68 0.04
N ALA A 88 1.98 2.35 -0.27
CA ALA A 88 0.93 2.58 0.69
C ALA A 88 -0.46 2.43 0.07
N ASN A 89 -1.41 1.98 0.89
CA ASN A 89 -2.81 1.84 0.51
C ASN A 89 -3.67 2.59 1.52
N ALA A 90 -4.69 3.28 1.04
CA ALA A 90 -5.69 3.93 1.88
C ALA A 90 -7.08 3.73 1.27
N THR A 91 -8.03 3.27 2.08
CA THR A 91 -9.44 3.22 1.69
C THR A 91 -10.11 4.53 2.09
N LEU A 92 -10.41 5.35 1.09
CA LEU A 92 -11.01 6.67 1.23
C LEU A 92 -12.53 6.52 1.23
N VAL A 93 -13.18 7.18 2.18
CA VAL A 93 -14.63 7.19 2.33
C VAL A 93 -15.15 8.61 2.39
N SER A 94 -16.18 8.91 1.61
CA SER A 94 -16.89 10.19 1.66
C SER A 94 -18.36 9.96 1.34
N TRP A 95 -19.25 10.43 2.21
CA TRP A 95 -20.70 10.40 2.00
C TRP A 95 -21.26 11.73 1.47
N GLY A 96 -20.41 12.76 1.38
CA GLY A 96 -20.75 14.08 0.84
C GLY A 96 -20.67 14.14 -0.68
N PRO A 97 -20.80 15.35 -1.28
CA PRO A 97 -20.61 15.55 -2.71
C PRO A 97 -19.24 15.03 -3.19
N SER A 98 -19.23 14.43 -4.38
CA SER A 98 -18.02 13.93 -5.02
C SER A 98 -16.95 15.01 -5.20
N ASP A 99 -15.70 14.60 -5.00
CA ASP A 99 -14.54 15.47 -5.02
C ASP A 99 -13.25 14.70 -5.27
N TYR A 100 -12.25 15.41 -5.77
CA TYR A 100 -10.91 14.86 -5.90
C TYR A 100 -10.27 14.69 -4.54
N THR A 101 -10.02 13.44 -4.18
CA THR A 101 -9.25 13.08 -3.01
C THR A 101 -7.88 12.62 -3.46
N ARG A 102 -6.84 13.03 -2.73
CA ARG A 102 -5.42 12.75 -3.02
C ARG A 102 -4.81 12.06 -1.83
N CYS A 103 -3.99 11.06 -2.09
CA CYS A 103 -3.08 10.50 -1.10
C CYS A 103 -1.67 10.58 -1.66
N MET A 104 -0.73 11.05 -0.85
CA MET A 104 0.65 11.29 -1.24
C MET A 104 1.61 10.75 -0.17
N LEU A 105 2.72 10.21 -0.62
CA LEU A 105 3.83 9.78 0.20
C LEU A 105 4.80 10.94 0.38
N TYR A 106 5.23 11.12 1.62
CA TYR A 106 6.19 12.15 2.00
C TYR A 106 7.39 11.57 2.71
N THR A 107 8.55 12.15 2.47
CA THR A 107 9.72 12.08 3.36
C THR A 107 9.98 13.48 3.93
N GLY A 108 9.81 13.64 5.25
CA GLY A 108 9.71 14.98 5.84
C GLY A 108 8.56 15.77 5.19
N ASN A 109 8.87 16.87 4.49
CA ASN A 109 7.90 17.67 3.75
C ASN A 109 7.98 17.51 2.22
N THR A 110 8.85 16.64 1.73
CA THR A 110 9.02 16.39 0.30
C THR A 110 8.07 15.29 -0.13
N ASN A 111 7.20 15.59 -1.11
CA ASN A 111 6.38 14.59 -1.77
C ASN A 111 7.25 13.70 -2.68
N ILE A 112 7.13 12.39 -2.54
CA ILE A 112 7.91 11.38 -3.26
C ILE A 112 7.03 10.40 -4.05
N GLY A 113 5.72 10.65 -4.13
CA GLY A 113 4.77 9.81 -4.85
C GLY A 113 3.33 10.10 -4.42
N GLY A 114 2.36 9.80 -5.27
CA GLY A 114 0.96 10.00 -4.93
C GLY A 114 0.01 9.58 -6.03
N ALA A 115 -1.28 9.55 -5.68
CA ALA A 115 -2.37 9.29 -6.60
C ALA A 115 -3.61 10.07 -6.17
N SER A 116 -4.49 10.31 -7.14
CA SER A 116 -5.77 10.98 -6.96
C SER A 116 -6.91 10.13 -7.50
N THR A 117 -8.08 10.29 -6.91
CA THR A 117 -9.33 9.67 -7.37
C THR A 117 -10.53 10.52 -6.95
N VAL A 118 -11.70 10.27 -7.51
CA VAL A 118 -12.94 10.95 -7.12
C VAL A 118 -13.70 10.08 -6.12
N VAL A 119 -13.93 10.62 -4.92
CA VAL A 119 -14.67 9.95 -3.84
C VAL A 119 -15.83 10.84 -3.40
N GLY A 120 -16.98 10.22 -3.12
CA GLY A 120 -18.20 10.89 -2.69
C GLY A 120 -19.43 10.39 -3.45
N ASN A 121 -20.53 11.10 -3.24
CA ASN A 121 -21.84 10.77 -3.78
C ASN A 121 -21.79 10.60 -5.32
N PRO A 122 -22.28 9.48 -5.88
CA PRO A 122 -22.32 9.22 -7.32
C PRO A 122 -23.33 10.10 -8.10
N GLY A 123 -24.07 11.00 -7.43
CA GLY A 123 -24.84 12.08 -8.05
C GLY A 123 -23.99 13.27 -8.53
N PRO A 124 -24.60 14.43 -8.86
CA PRO A 124 -23.84 15.61 -9.27
C PRO A 124 -23.09 16.21 -8.07
N GLY A 125 -21.77 16.03 -8.05
CA GLY A 125 -20.85 16.84 -7.28
C GLY A 125 -19.88 17.61 -8.19
N SER A 126 -19.00 18.41 -7.61
CA SER A 126 -18.11 19.32 -8.34
C SER A 126 -17.07 18.62 -9.22
N ALA A 127 -16.80 17.33 -8.98
CA ALA A 127 -15.83 16.52 -9.71
C ALA A 127 -16.45 15.43 -10.60
N GLY A 128 -17.78 15.46 -10.83
CA GLY A 128 -18.49 14.42 -11.59
C GLY A 128 -18.94 13.24 -10.72
N THR A 129 -19.20 12.08 -11.30
CA THR A 129 -19.69 10.92 -10.54
C THR A 129 -18.56 10.26 -9.75
N GLY A 130 -18.68 10.19 -8.43
CA GLY A 130 -17.74 9.49 -7.55
C GLY A 130 -18.23 8.09 -7.13
N THR A 131 -17.47 7.46 -6.25
CA THR A 131 -17.95 6.34 -5.44
C THR A 131 -17.79 6.70 -3.97
N PHE A 132 -18.70 6.22 -3.12
CA PHE A 132 -18.64 6.52 -1.68
C PHE A 132 -17.36 5.99 -1.02
N VAL A 133 -16.79 4.91 -1.58
CA VAL A 133 -15.62 4.20 -1.05
C VAL A 133 -14.68 3.85 -2.19
N THR A 134 -13.41 4.19 -2.09
CA THR A 134 -12.36 3.78 -3.04
C THR A 134 -11.04 3.55 -2.32
N THR A 135 -10.36 2.46 -2.66
CA THR A 135 -8.96 2.25 -2.23
C THR A 135 -8.00 2.87 -3.24
N VAL A 136 -7.08 3.69 -2.73
CA VAL A 136 -5.98 4.25 -3.50
C VAL A 136 -4.66 3.58 -3.08
N SER A 137 -3.87 3.21 -4.08
CA SER A 137 -2.52 2.68 -3.93
C SER A 137 -1.50 3.70 -4.42
N VAL A 138 -0.46 3.94 -3.65
CA VAL A 138 0.59 4.92 -3.96
C VAL A 138 1.96 4.30 -3.77
N HIS A 139 2.88 4.67 -4.66
CA HIS A 139 4.26 4.21 -4.63
C HIS A 139 5.20 5.41 -4.69
N GLY A 140 6.36 5.26 -4.08
CA GLY A 140 7.39 6.29 -4.08
C GLY A 140 8.74 5.70 -3.71
N ALA A 141 9.80 6.48 -3.88
CA ALA A 141 11.13 6.08 -3.45
C ALA A 141 11.95 7.30 -3.05
N PHE A 142 12.88 7.12 -2.13
CA PHE A 142 13.82 8.16 -1.73
C PHE A 142 15.13 7.58 -1.19
N THR A 143 16.16 8.42 -1.14
CA THR A 143 17.42 8.12 -0.45
C THR A 143 17.70 9.23 0.56
N SER A 144 18.14 8.86 1.77
CA SER A 144 18.53 9.80 2.82
C SER A 144 19.82 9.37 3.49
N THR A 145 20.69 10.33 3.82
CA THR A 145 21.93 10.11 4.58
C THR A 145 21.72 10.19 6.09
N SER A 146 20.53 10.58 6.54
CA SER A 146 20.12 10.61 7.95
C SER A 146 18.78 9.86 8.15
N PRO A 147 18.42 9.48 9.38
CA PRO A 147 17.08 8.96 9.66
C PRO A 147 16.00 9.92 9.15
N ALA A 148 14.98 9.37 8.52
CA ALA A 148 13.90 10.13 7.88
C ALA A 148 12.54 9.67 8.38
N THR A 149 11.57 10.59 8.44
CA THR A 149 10.18 10.24 8.69
C THR A 149 9.43 10.17 7.38
N ILE A 150 8.90 8.99 7.08
CA ILE A 150 8.02 8.73 5.96
C ILE A 150 6.57 8.86 6.41
N SER A 151 5.69 9.31 5.54
CA SER A 151 4.26 9.39 5.87
C SER A 151 3.36 9.28 4.65
N LEU A 152 2.22 8.62 4.84
CA LEU A 152 1.07 8.69 3.94
C LEU A 152 0.18 9.84 4.42
N ARG A 153 -0.06 10.82 3.55
CA ARG A 153 -0.96 11.94 3.84
C ARG A 153 -2.04 12.01 2.80
N CYS A 154 -3.28 12.19 3.23
CA CYS A 154 -4.42 12.29 2.34
C CYS A 154 -5.18 13.61 2.55
N GLY A 155 -5.81 14.12 1.50
CA GLY A 155 -6.59 15.35 1.50
C GLY A 155 -7.59 15.37 0.35
N HIS A 156 -8.41 16.40 0.29
CA HIS A 156 -9.41 16.63 -0.75
C HIS A 156 -9.38 18.09 -1.19
N ASP A 157 -10.02 18.46 -2.30
CA ASP A 157 -9.89 19.83 -2.85
C ASP A 157 -10.89 20.82 -2.28
N GLN A 158 -12.07 20.37 -1.88
CA GLN A 158 -13.17 21.27 -1.55
C GLN A 158 -13.44 21.33 -0.06
N ASP A 159 -13.61 22.54 0.47
CA ASP A 159 -14.00 22.74 1.86
C ASP A 159 -15.26 21.94 2.23
N ARG A 160 -15.24 21.35 3.43
CA ARG A 160 -16.32 20.51 3.97
C ARG A 160 -16.88 21.10 5.24
N ALA A 161 -18.19 20.95 5.39
CA ALA A 161 -18.84 21.21 6.66
C ALA A 161 -18.29 20.27 7.75
N ALA A 162 -18.30 20.75 8.99
CA ALA A 162 -17.99 19.91 10.15
C ALA A 162 -18.93 18.68 10.17
N GLY A 163 -18.36 17.48 10.26
CA GLY A 163 -19.11 16.21 10.21
C GLY A 163 -19.36 15.65 8.80
N ALA A 164 -19.01 16.38 7.74
CA ALA A 164 -19.09 15.91 6.35
C ALA A 164 -17.70 15.72 5.71
N ALA A 165 -16.63 15.82 6.50
CA ALA A 165 -15.29 15.59 6.01
C ALA A 165 -15.10 14.11 5.62
N PRO A 166 -14.44 13.83 4.48
CA PRO A 166 -13.98 12.50 4.15
C PRO A 166 -13.06 11.94 5.22
N TYR A 167 -12.94 10.62 5.28
CA TYR A 167 -12.02 9.94 6.18
C TYR A 167 -11.34 8.77 5.46
N VAL A 168 -10.25 8.30 6.04
CA VAL A 168 -9.61 7.04 5.65
C VAL A 168 -10.06 5.97 6.64
N ASP A 169 -10.53 4.84 6.14
CA ASP A 169 -10.89 3.68 6.96
C ASP A 169 -9.68 3.18 7.78
N PRO A 170 -9.91 2.42 8.87
CA PRO A 170 -8.86 1.62 9.48
C PRO A 170 -8.17 0.74 8.44
N GLN A 171 -6.98 0.24 8.77
CA GLN A 171 -6.20 -0.66 7.93
C GLN A 171 -5.56 -0.02 6.69
N ALA A 172 -5.42 1.30 6.64
CA ALA A 172 -4.46 1.91 5.72
C ALA A 172 -3.07 1.30 5.99
N THR A 173 -2.28 1.06 4.95
CA THR A 173 -0.96 0.41 5.08
C THR A 173 0.14 1.32 4.58
N LEU A 174 1.29 1.31 5.24
CA LEU A 174 2.54 1.88 4.77
C LEU A 174 3.61 0.80 4.84
N TRP A 175 4.12 0.39 3.69
CA TRP A 175 5.21 -0.54 3.53
C TRP A 175 6.43 0.20 2.99
N ALA A 176 7.58 -0.04 3.60
CA ALA A 176 8.86 0.50 3.16
C ALA A 176 9.88 -0.63 3.11
N HIS A 177 10.52 -0.78 1.96
CA HIS A 177 11.59 -1.73 1.73
C HIS A 177 12.90 -0.99 1.51
N ARG A 178 13.91 -1.36 2.28
CA ARG A 178 15.25 -0.83 2.13
C ARG A 178 15.89 -1.43 0.89
N SER A 179 16.25 -0.55 -0.03
CA SER A 179 17.03 -0.87 -1.21
C SER A 179 18.49 -0.44 -0.99
N GLU A 180 19.45 -1.21 -1.51
CA GLU A 180 20.87 -0.84 -1.47
C GLU A 180 21.23 0.23 -2.52
N GLY A 181 20.25 0.70 -3.30
CA GLY A 181 20.37 1.82 -4.22
C GLY A 181 19.22 1.83 -5.21
N LEU A 182 18.65 3.00 -5.50
CA LEU A 182 17.54 3.15 -6.47
C LEU A 182 18.01 3.10 -7.94
N GLY A 183 19.03 2.29 -8.24
CA GLY A 183 19.61 2.20 -9.60
C GLY A 183 20.36 3.45 -10.07
N GLN A 184 20.80 4.33 -9.16
CA GLN A 184 21.67 5.44 -9.53
C GLN A 184 23.06 4.89 -9.88
N ALA A 185 23.59 5.28 -11.04
CA ALA A 185 24.95 4.92 -11.44
C ALA A 185 25.92 5.35 -10.32
N LYS A 186 26.72 4.39 -9.83
CA LYS A 186 27.84 4.68 -8.92
C LYS A 186 28.73 5.71 -9.62
N ARG A 187 28.83 6.93 -9.05
CA ARG A 187 29.80 7.92 -9.49
C ARG A 187 31.15 7.62 -8.86
#